data_AF-A0A350CM83-F1
#
_entry.id   AF-A0A350CM83-F1
#
_cell.length_a   1.000
_cell.length_b   1.000
_cell.length_c   1.000
_cell.angle_alpha   90.00
_cell.angle_beta   90.00
_cell.angle_gamma   90.00
#
_symmetry.space_group_name_H-M   'P 1'
#
loop_
_entity.id
_entity.type
_entity.pdbx_description
1 polymer ?
#
loop_
_entity_poly.entity_id
_entity_poly.type
_entity_poly.pdbx_seq_one_letter_code
_entity_poly.pdbx_strand_id
1 'polypeptide(L)'
;MRPRQQPRQPRPRRQRGVAVITALLLTTLAISIVASLFWQQQVEVRSMENQRLNLQTRWILRGALDWASLVLRQDAIDNREYTALTHVWATPLAETRLDQYIERERVEGEVFDASLSGSISDATSRYNLSNLSSGGQIDLAQVDIFARLLSNLQLNPALAKTAANMVAAGAPPAATGAVDPVTGQELDGPGGK
;
A
#
# COMPACT_ATOMS: atom_id res chain seq x y z
N MET A 1 -30.70 10.34 98.77
CA MET A 1 -30.43 11.21 97.61
C MET A 1 -30.26 10.33 96.37
N ARG A 2 -30.97 10.64 95.28
CA ARG A 2 -31.13 9.78 94.08
C ARG A 2 -29.89 9.84 93.17
N PRO A 3 -29.44 8.73 92.55
CA PRO A 3 -28.43 8.81 91.50
C PRO A 3 -29.05 9.35 90.20
N ARG A 4 -28.38 10.33 89.57
CA ARG A 4 -28.71 10.86 88.25
C ARG A 4 -28.42 9.79 87.18
N GLN A 5 -29.45 9.38 86.44
CA GLN A 5 -29.29 8.58 85.23
C GLN A 5 -28.85 9.50 84.07
N GLN A 6 -27.73 9.20 83.42
CA GLN A 6 -27.29 9.89 82.20
C GLN A 6 -27.97 9.28 80.96
N PRO A 7 -28.33 10.09 79.95
CA PRO A 7 -28.97 9.58 78.74
C PRO A 7 -27.95 8.85 77.85
N ARG A 8 -28.27 7.61 77.45
CA ARG A 8 -27.48 6.87 76.46
C ARG A 8 -27.69 7.49 75.08
N GLN A 9 -26.66 8.14 74.53
CA GLN A 9 -26.64 8.60 73.14
C GLN A 9 -26.69 7.41 72.16
N PRO A 10 -27.47 7.48 71.08
CA PRO A 10 -27.53 6.42 70.09
C PRO A 10 -26.20 6.32 69.35
N ARG A 11 -25.57 5.15 69.38
CA ARG A 11 -24.35 4.87 68.60
C ARG A 11 -24.70 4.92 67.11
N PRO A 12 -23.94 5.65 66.27
CA PRO A 12 -24.19 5.65 64.83
C PRO A 12 -24.03 4.22 64.30
N ARG A 13 -25.05 3.72 63.61
CA ARG A 13 -25.00 2.44 62.91
C ARG A 13 -23.85 2.50 61.91
N ARG A 14 -22.80 1.71 62.17
CA ARG A 14 -21.65 1.60 61.26
C ARG A 14 -22.13 1.07 59.90
N GLN A 15 -22.06 1.92 58.89
CA GLN A 15 -22.38 1.61 57.48
C GLN A 15 -21.32 0.67 56.87
N ARG A 16 -21.19 -0.54 57.42
CA ARG A 16 -20.19 -1.52 56.97
C ARG A 16 -20.50 -2.09 55.59
N GLY A 17 -21.79 -2.21 55.23
CA GLY A 17 -22.19 -2.73 53.91
C GLY A 17 -21.81 -1.79 52.77
N VAL A 18 -22.09 -0.48 52.91
CA VAL A 18 -21.77 0.52 51.88
C VAL A 18 -20.26 0.62 51.67
N ALA A 19 -19.48 0.64 52.75
CA ALA A 19 -18.01 0.69 52.66
C ALA A 19 -17.40 -0.53 51.95
N VAL A 20 -17.95 -1.73 52.19
CA VAL A 20 -17.49 -2.95 51.52
C VAL A 20 -17.87 -2.94 50.05
N ILE A 21 -19.08 -2.49 49.70
CA ILE A 21 -19.52 -2.37 48.30
C ILE A 21 -18.65 -1.33 47.56
N THR A 22 -18.41 -0.16 48.14
CA THR A 22 -17.55 0.86 47.52
C THR A 22 -16.10 0.38 47.39
N ALA A 23 -15.59 -0.38 48.37
CA ALA A 23 -14.26 -0.98 48.28
C ALA A 23 -14.19 -1.98 47.13
N LEU A 24 -15.17 -2.89 47.01
CA LEU A 24 -15.23 -3.87 45.92
C LEU A 24 -15.36 -3.18 44.55
N LEU A 25 -16.17 -2.13 44.44
CA LEU A 25 -16.31 -1.35 43.20
C LEU A 25 -15.02 -0.63 42.82
N LEU A 26 -14.33 0.00 43.77
CA LEU A 26 -13.03 0.63 43.50
C LEU A 26 -11.95 -0.38 43.13
N THR A 27 -11.91 -1.54 43.80
CA THR A 27 -10.96 -2.59 43.50
C THR A 27 -11.20 -3.19 42.12
N THR A 28 -12.46 -3.49 41.77
CA THR A 28 -12.80 -4.01 40.44
C THR A 28 -12.50 -2.98 39.34
N LEU A 29 -12.76 -1.69 39.57
CA LEU A 29 -12.39 -0.62 38.64
C LEU A 29 -10.87 -0.52 38.45
N ALA A 30 -10.11 -0.54 39.56
CA ALA A 30 -8.65 -0.50 39.52
C ALA A 30 -8.06 -1.70 38.76
N ILE A 31 -8.57 -2.92 39.04
CA ILE A 31 -8.16 -4.14 38.33
C ILE A 31 -8.50 -4.04 36.83
N SER A 32 -9.68 -3.52 36.49
CA SER A 32 -10.11 -3.37 35.08
C SER A 32 -9.21 -2.40 34.31
N ILE A 33 -8.82 -1.29 34.94
CA ILE A 33 -7.89 -0.32 34.34
C ILE A 33 -6.52 -0.95 34.13
N VAL A 34 -5.96 -1.62 35.15
CA VAL A 34 -4.66 -2.27 35.07
C VAL A 34 -4.64 -3.37 34.01
N ALA A 35 -5.68 -4.22 33.97
CA ALA A 35 -5.81 -5.25 32.94
C ALA A 35 -5.89 -4.66 31.51
N SER A 36 -6.58 -3.54 31.34
CA SER A 36 -6.67 -2.84 30.05
C SER A 36 -5.32 -2.27 29.60
N LEU A 37 -4.51 -1.75 30.53
CA LEU A 37 -3.16 -1.25 30.24
C LEU A 37 -2.21 -2.38 29.83
N PHE A 38 -2.24 -3.52 30.52
CA PHE A 38 -1.43 -4.68 30.15
C PHE A 38 -1.79 -5.21 28.75
N TRP A 39 -3.08 -5.22 28.40
CA TRP A 39 -3.53 -5.57 27.06
C TRP A 39 -2.99 -4.61 26.00
N GLN A 40 -3.07 -3.29 26.24
CA GLN A 40 -2.53 -2.27 25.34
C GLN A 40 -1.03 -2.42 25.12
N GLN A 41 -0.26 -2.64 26.20
CA GLN A 41 1.18 -2.90 26.11
C GLN A 41 1.49 -4.14 25.27
N GLN A 42 0.73 -5.23 25.45
CA GLN A 42 0.92 -6.45 24.67
C GLN A 42 0.59 -6.27 23.18
N VAL A 43 -0.42 -5.45 22.85
CA VAL A 43 -0.79 -5.12 21.47
C VAL A 43 0.29 -4.25 20.80
N GLU A 44 0.81 -3.23 21.50
CA GLU A 44 1.86 -2.35 20.98
C GLU A 44 3.14 -3.12 20.63
N VAL A 45 3.62 -4.00 21.52
CA VAL A 45 4.82 -4.82 21.27
C VAL A 45 4.66 -5.70 20.03
N ARG A 46 3.51 -6.40 19.90
CA ARG A 46 3.21 -7.22 18.71
C ARG A 46 3.09 -6.41 17.43
N SER A 47 2.67 -5.15 17.52
CA SER A 47 2.58 -4.26 16.36
C SER A 47 3.97 -3.81 15.88
N MET A 48 4.92 -3.60 16.80
CA MET A 48 6.29 -3.24 16.46
C MET A 48 7.03 -4.38 15.73
N GLU A 49 6.78 -5.63 16.11
CA GLU A 49 7.32 -6.81 15.42
C GLU A 49 6.81 -6.91 13.98
N ASN A 50 5.50 -6.74 13.77
CA ASN A 50 4.90 -6.70 12.43
C ASN A 50 5.41 -5.52 11.59
N GLN A 51 5.65 -4.36 12.19
CA GLN A 51 6.25 -3.20 11.52
C GLN A 51 7.70 -3.49 11.11
N ARG A 52 8.49 -4.11 11.99
CA ARG A 52 9.86 -4.54 11.71
C ARG A 52 9.90 -5.52 10.53
N LEU A 53 9.03 -6.54 10.51
CA LEU A 53 8.93 -7.50 9.40
C LEU A 53 8.58 -6.80 8.07
N ASN A 54 7.57 -5.92 8.08
CA ASN A 54 7.19 -5.16 6.88
C ASN A 54 8.27 -4.22 6.35
N LEU A 55 9.09 -3.64 7.24
CA LEU A 55 10.22 -2.83 6.81
C LEU A 55 11.28 -3.69 6.12
N GLN A 56 11.61 -4.86 6.67
CA GLN A 56 12.58 -5.76 6.07
C GLN A 56 12.16 -6.23 4.68
N THR A 57 10.89 -6.60 4.48
CA THR A 57 10.36 -6.98 3.16
C THR A 57 10.48 -5.84 2.14
N ARG A 58 10.19 -4.59 2.55
CA ARG A 58 10.29 -3.42 1.66
C ARG A 58 11.72 -3.13 1.21
N TRP A 59 12.70 -3.28 2.10
CA TRP A 59 14.11 -3.12 1.74
C TRP A 59 14.58 -4.18 0.74
N ILE A 60 14.16 -5.43 0.92
CA ILE A 60 14.49 -6.53 -0.01
C ILE A 60 13.84 -6.27 -1.37
N LEU A 61 12.56 -5.88 -1.40
CA LEU A 61 11.84 -5.55 -2.64
C LEU A 61 12.50 -4.38 -3.39
N ARG A 62 12.94 -3.35 -2.65
CA ARG A 62 13.65 -2.23 -3.25
C ARG A 62 14.96 -2.66 -3.90
N GLY A 63 15.75 -3.49 -3.21
CA GLY A 63 16.97 -4.07 -3.78
C GLY A 63 16.70 -4.90 -5.04
N ALA A 64 15.61 -5.67 -5.05
CA ALA A 64 15.19 -6.43 -6.24
C ALA A 64 14.81 -5.51 -7.42
N LEU A 65 14.14 -4.38 -7.16
CA LEU A 65 13.82 -3.37 -8.18
C LEU A 65 15.06 -2.64 -8.70
N ASP A 66 16.03 -2.35 -7.83
CA ASP A 66 17.29 -1.73 -8.22
C ASP A 66 18.13 -2.68 -9.08
N TRP A 67 18.15 -3.98 -8.75
CA TRP A 67 18.74 -5.02 -9.60
C TRP A 67 18.02 -5.15 -10.95
N ALA A 68 16.69 -5.19 -10.97
CA ALA A 68 15.92 -5.23 -12.21
C ALA A 68 16.21 -4.00 -13.09
N SER A 69 16.33 -2.82 -12.48
CA SER A 69 16.69 -1.58 -13.17
C SER A 69 18.11 -1.63 -13.76
N LEU A 70 19.07 -2.25 -13.04
CA LEU A 70 20.43 -2.46 -13.55
C LEU A 70 20.44 -3.41 -14.74
N VAL A 71 19.73 -4.54 -14.65
CA VAL A 71 19.60 -5.52 -15.75
C VAL A 71 19.00 -4.86 -17.00
N LEU A 72 17.93 -4.08 -16.84
CA LEU A 72 17.30 -3.36 -17.94
C LEU A 72 18.20 -2.28 -18.56
N ARG A 73 18.97 -1.55 -17.73
CA ARG A 73 19.96 -0.58 -18.23
C ARG A 73 21.08 -1.26 -19.01
N GLN A 74 21.58 -2.38 -18.50
CA GLN A 74 22.59 -3.16 -19.18
C GLN A 74 22.07 -3.71 -20.51
N ASP A 75 20.84 -4.26 -20.52
CA ASP A 75 20.20 -4.71 -21.76
C ASP A 75 20.06 -3.58 -22.78
N ALA A 76 19.66 -2.37 -22.35
CA ALA A 76 19.58 -1.22 -23.25
C ALA A 76 20.95 -0.76 -23.80
N ILE A 77 22.04 -1.03 -23.08
CA ILE A 77 23.40 -0.75 -23.55
C ILE A 77 23.84 -1.79 -24.57
N ASP A 78 23.61 -3.07 -24.27
CA ASP A 78 24.04 -4.22 -25.09
C ASP A 78 23.17 -4.37 -26.35
N ASN A 79 21.87 -4.07 -26.25
CA ASN A 79 20.85 -4.25 -27.29
C ASN A 79 20.12 -2.93 -27.58
N ARG A 80 20.75 -2.05 -28.38
CA ARG A 80 20.19 -0.72 -28.68
C ARG A 80 19.07 -0.70 -29.71
N GLU A 81 19.00 -1.71 -30.58
CA GLU A 81 18.16 -1.67 -31.77
C GLU A 81 16.75 -2.23 -31.54
N TYR A 82 16.64 -3.29 -30.73
CA TYR A 82 15.38 -3.97 -30.49
C TYR A 82 15.37 -4.62 -29.10
N THR A 83 14.18 -4.92 -28.61
CA THR A 83 13.93 -5.67 -27.38
C THR A 83 13.33 -7.02 -27.75
N ALA A 84 13.91 -8.12 -27.26
CA ALA A 84 13.41 -9.47 -27.52
C ALA A 84 13.36 -10.33 -26.25
N LEU A 85 12.48 -11.34 -26.26
CA LEU A 85 12.32 -12.33 -25.20
C LEU A 85 13.53 -13.27 -25.04
N THR A 86 14.49 -13.23 -25.97
CA THR A 86 15.75 -13.97 -25.91
C THR A 86 16.80 -13.27 -25.05
N HIS A 87 16.57 -12.02 -24.67
CA HIS A 87 17.51 -11.24 -23.87
C HIS A 87 17.44 -11.63 -22.39
N VAL A 88 18.49 -11.29 -21.63
CA VAL A 88 18.65 -11.70 -20.23
C VAL A 88 17.51 -11.20 -19.33
N TRP A 89 16.97 -10.00 -19.58
CA TRP A 89 15.88 -9.43 -18.79
C TRP A 89 14.62 -10.29 -18.77
N ALA A 90 14.38 -11.08 -19.82
CA ALA A 90 13.19 -11.93 -19.95
C ALA A 90 13.33 -13.26 -19.18
N THR A 91 14.51 -13.54 -18.61
CA THR A 91 14.73 -14.75 -17.80
C THR A 91 14.10 -14.56 -16.42
N PRO A 92 13.13 -15.40 -16.01
CA PRO A 92 12.51 -15.27 -14.71
C PRO A 92 13.51 -15.56 -13.60
N LEU A 93 13.45 -14.78 -12.52
CA LEU A 93 14.17 -15.05 -11.30
C LEU A 93 13.44 -16.16 -10.55
N ALA A 94 14.02 -17.36 -10.58
CA ALA A 94 13.56 -18.49 -9.79
C ALA A 94 13.55 -18.15 -8.30
N GLU A 95 12.77 -18.90 -7.51
CA GLU A 95 12.72 -18.71 -6.08
C GLU A 95 14.09 -18.95 -5.44
N THR A 96 14.72 -17.86 -5.00
CA THR A 96 16.04 -17.86 -4.36
C THR A 96 15.87 -17.64 -2.87
N ARG A 97 16.42 -18.56 -2.05
CA ARG A 97 16.42 -18.41 -0.59
C ARG A 97 17.45 -17.37 -0.19
N LEU A 98 16.98 -16.25 0.35
CA LEU A 98 17.82 -15.12 0.79
C LEU A 98 18.65 -15.49 2.03
N ASP A 99 18.19 -16.47 2.82
CA ASP A 99 18.83 -16.96 4.05
C ASP A 99 20.25 -17.51 3.81
N GLN A 100 20.56 -17.88 2.56
CA GLN A 100 21.86 -18.45 2.16
C GLN A 100 22.84 -17.40 1.60
N TYR A 101 22.35 -16.20 1.23
CA TYR A 101 23.14 -15.21 0.50
C TYR A 101 23.32 -13.89 1.26
N ILE A 102 22.47 -13.60 2.25
CA ILE A 102 22.62 -12.44 3.10
C ILE A 102 23.36 -12.85 4.37
N GLU A 103 24.68 -12.65 4.37
CA GLU A 103 25.52 -12.78 5.57
C GLU A 103 25.14 -11.63 6.53
N ARG A 104 24.09 -11.85 7.32
CA ARG A 104 23.74 -11.00 8.46
C ARG A 104 24.28 -11.65 9.73
N GLU A 105 24.66 -10.81 10.70
CA GLU A 105 24.98 -11.26 12.05
C GLU A 105 23.71 -11.92 12.63
N ARG A 106 23.67 -13.26 12.60
CA ARG A 106 22.54 -14.04 13.09
C ARG A 106 22.40 -13.79 14.59
N VAL A 107 21.26 -13.21 14.99
CA VAL A 107 20.88 -13.20 16.41
C VAL A 107 20.50 -14.63 16.79
N GLU A 108 21.07 -15.15 17.88
CA GLU A 108 20.75 -16.49 18.39
C GLU A 108 19.24 -16.67 18.56
N GLY A 109 18.67 -17.63 17.81
CA GLY A 109 17.23 -17.93 17.82
C GLY A 109 16.39 -17.31 16.69
N GLU A 110 16.96 -16.50 15.79
CA GLU A 110 16.23 -15.92 14.67
C GLU A 110 16.11 -16.92 13.49
N VAL A 111 14.88 -17.35 13.18
CA VAL A 111 14.56 -18.12 11.96
C VAL A 111 14.21 -17.11 10.86
N PHE A 112 15.17 -16.88 9.96
CA PHE A 112 14.95 -16.11 8.74
C PHE A 112 14.60 -17.09 7.63
N ASP A 113 13.34 -17.05 7.18
CA ASP A 113 12.83 -17.84 6.05
C ASP A 113 12.28 -16.85 5.02
N ALA A 114 13.16 -16.37 4.14
CA ALA A 114 12.82 -15.40 3.11
C ALA A 114 13.22 -15.94 1.74
N SER A 115 12.25 -16.00 0.83
CA SER A 115 12.48 -16.30 -0.58
C SER A 115 12.18 -15.09 -1.46
N LEU A 116 12.92 -14.96 -2.56
CA LEU A 116 12.71 -13.95 -3.58
C LEU A 116 12.51 -14.61 -4.94
N SER A 117 11.41 -14.28 -5.60
CA SER A 117 11.10 -14.69 -6.97
C SER A 117 10.54 -13.50 -7.73
N GLY A 118 10.72 -13.47 -9.05
CA GLY A 118 10.19 -12.39 -9.88
C GLY A 118 10.31 -12.63 -11.37
N SER A 119 9.58 -11.85 -12.16
CA SER A 119 9.71 -11.83 -13.61
C SER A 119 9.54 -10.41 -14.12
N ILE A 120 10.18 -10.10 -15.24
CA ILE A 120 10.03 -8.84 -15.96
C ILE A 120 9.21 -9.12 -17.21
N SER A 121 8.25 -8.25 -17.52
CA SER A 121 7.43 -8.36 -18.72
C SER A 121 7.45 -7.04 -19.47
N ASP A 122 7.50 -7.12 -20.80
CA ASP A 122 7.45 -5.95 -21.65
C ASP A 122 6.02 -5.37 -21.65
N ALA A 123 5.89 -4.11 -21.22
CA ALA A 123 4.60 -3.43 -21.21
C ALA A 123 4.05 -3.18 -22.63
N THR A 124 4.93 -3.08 -23.63
CA THR A 124 4.57 -2.85 -25.04
C THR A 124 4.12 -4.11 -25.77
N SER A 125 4.26 -5.28 -25.15
CA SER A 125 3.72 -6.55 -25.66
C SER A 125 2.19 -6.62 -25.68
N ARG A 126 1.51 -5.62 -25.09
CA ARG A 126 0.05 -5.53 -24.98
C ARG A 126 -0.47 -4.29 -25.70
N TYR A 127 -1.71 -4.38 -26.18
CA TYR A 127 -2.37 -3.23 -26.78
C TYR A 127 -2.54 -2.10 -25.75
N ASN A 128 -2.06 -0.91 -26.08
CA ASN A 128 -2.16 0.25 -25.21
C ASN A 128 -3.54 0.92 -25.33
N LEU A 129 -4.36 0.83 -24.28
CA LEU A 129 -5.69 1.44 -24.24
C LEU A 129 -5.66 2.96 -24.35
N SER A 130 -4.56 3.63 -23.99
CA SER A 130 -4.45 5.08 -24.16
C SER A 130 -4.48 5.48 -25.64
N ASN A 131 -4.19 4.57 -26.58
CA ASN A 131 -4.29 4.86 -28.01
C ASN A 131 -5.74 5.12 -28.46
N LEU A 132 -6.75 4.68 -27.69
CA LEU A 132 -8.16 4.89 -28.02
C LEU A 132 -8.58 6.36 -28.01
N SER A 133 -7.82 7.23 -27.32
CA SER A 133 -8.08 8.67 -27.30
C SER A 133 -6.80 9.49 -27.21
N SER A 134 -6.74 10.56 -27.99
CA SER A 134 -5.69 11.58 -27.90
C SER A 134 -6.32 12.90 -27.48
N GLY A 135 -5.90 13.46 -26.34
CA GLY A 135 -6.41 14.74 -25.84
C GLY A 135 -7.92 14.80 -25.62
N GLY A 136 -8.55 13.67 -25.26
CA GLY A 136 -10.01 13.56 -25.07
C GLY A 136 -10.80 13.36 -26.38
N GLN A 137 -10.14 13.35 -27.54
CA GLN A 137 -10.75 12.98 -28.82
C GLN A 137 -10.55 11.49 -29.10
N ILE A 138 -11.59 10.80 -29.55
CA ILE A 138 -11.55 9.36 -29.82
C ILE A 138 -10.89 9.10 -31.18
N ASP A 139 -9.91 8.20 -31.22
CA ASP A 139 -9.31 7.71 -32.46
C ASP A 139 -10.10 6.50 -32.99
N LEU A 140 -10.86 6.72 -34.07
CA LEU A 140 -11.69 5.68 -34.69
C LEU A 140 -10.89 4.51 -35.28
N ALA A 141 -9.65 4.76 -35.75
CA ALA A 141 -8.81 3.70 -36.29
C ALA A 141 -8.33 2.77 -35.17
N GLN A 142 -7.94 3.33 -34.03
CA GLN A 142 -7.55 2.56 -32.85
C GLN A 142 -8.74 1.81 -32.24
N VAL A 143 -9.95 2.39 -32.28
CA VAL A 143 -11.18 1.69 -31.89
C VAL A 143 -11.44 0.46 -32.77
N ASP A 144 -11.24 0.54 -34.09
CA ASP A 144 -11.42 -0.60 -34.99
C ASP A 144 -10.37 -1.70 -34.72
N ILE A 145 -9.09 -1.32 -34.53
CA ILE A 145 -8.02 -2.25 -34.16
C ILE A 145 -8.37 -2.98 -32.85
N PHE A 146 -8.82 -2.25 -31.84
CA PHE A 146 -9.20 -2.83 -30.56
C PHE A 146 -10.45 -3.71 -30.66
N ALA A 147 -11.45 -3.34 -31.46
CA ALA A 147 -12.63 -4.17 -31.72
C ALA A 147 -12.24 -5.50 -32.38
N ARG A 148 -11.28 -5.49 -33.32
CA ARG A 148 -10.72 -6.72 -33.91
C ARG A 148 -9.99 -7.57 -32.89
N LEU A 149 -9.21 -6.95 -31.99
CA LEU A 149 -8.54 -7.67 -30.90
C LEU A 149 -9.56 -8.35 -29.99
N LEU A 150 -10.63 -7.65 -29.59
CA LEU A 150 -11.71 -8.22 -28.79
C LEU A 150 -12.39 -9.39 -29.51
N SER A 151 -12.65 -9.25 -30.80
CA SER A 151 -13.23 -10.33 -31.61
C SER A 151 -12.31 -11.57 -31.64
N ASN A 152 -11.00 -11.39 -31.80
CA ASN A 152 -10.02 -12.49 -31.78
C ASN A 152 -9.98 -13.20 -30.41
N LEU A 153 -10.23 -12.47 -29.33
CA LEU A 153 -10.34 -13.00 -27.97
C LEU A 153 -11.73 -13.54 -27.64
N GLN A 154 -12.65 -13.62 -28.61
CA GLN A 154 -14.05 -14.06 -28.43
C GLN A 154 -14.82 -13.20 -27.42
N LEU A 155 -14.45 -11.92 -27.30
CA LEU A 155 -15.14 -10.91 -26.50
C LEU A 155 -16.05 -10.05 -27.37
N ASN A 156 -17.01 -9.36 -26.74
CA ASN A 156 -17.93 -8.48 -27.45
C ASN A 156 -17.19 -7.26 -28.05
N PRO A 157 -17.11 -7.10 -29.38
CA PRO A 157 -16.39 -5.99 -30.02
C PRO A 157 -17.02 -4.62 -29.74
N ALA A 158 -18.30 -4.56 -29.37
CA ALA A 158 -18.97 -3.30 -29.02
C ALA A 158 -18.35 -2.62 -27.78
N LEU A 159 -17.63 -3.37 -26.93
CA LEU A 159 -16.91 -2.82 -25.78
C LEU A 159 -15.80 -1.85 -26.18
N ALA A 160 -15.29 -1.92 -27.42
CA ALA A 160 -14.23 -1.02 -27.87
C ALA A 160 -14.67 0.45 -27.84
N LYS A 161 -15.90 0.75 -28.27
CA LYS A 161 -16.46 2.10 -28.24
C LYS A 161 -16.68 2.58 -26.81
N THR A 162 -17.18 1.71 -25.93
CA THR A 162 -17.37 2.01 -24.51
C THR A 162 -16.03 2.32 -23.84
N ALA A 163 -15.00 1.51 -24.08
CA ALA A 163 -13.65 1.73 -23.56
C ALA A 163 -13.09 3.07 -24.06
N ALA A 164 -13.23 3.39 -25.35
CA ALA A 164 -12.76 4.65 -25.90
C ALA A 164 -13.44 5.87 -25.27
N ASN A 165 -14.75 5.81 -25.03
CA ASN A 165 -15.48 6.85 -24.32
C ASN A 165 -14.94 7.05 -22.88
N MET A 166 -14.65 5.95 -22.16
CA MET A 166 -14.10 6.03 -20.80
C MET A 166 -12.68 6.60 -20.79
N VAL A 167 -11.82 6.18 -21.73
CA VAL A 167 -10.46 6.70 -21.86
C VAL A 167 -10.48 8.18 -22.23
N ALA A 168 -11.35 8.59 -23.15
CA ALA A 168 -11.51 10.00 -23.52
C ALA A 168 -12.00 10.85 -22.34
N ALA A 169 -12.95 10.35 -21.54
CA ALA A 169 -13.45 11.05 -20.37
C ALA A 169 -12.43 11.16 -19.22
N GLY A 170 -11.49 10.22 -19.14
CA GLY A 170 -10.39 10.23 -18.17
C GLY A 170 -9.17 11.03 -18.61
N ALA A 171 -9.16 11.56 -19.83
CA ALA A 171 -8.05 12.36 -20.31
C ALA A 171 -7.95 13.65 -19.47
N PRO A 172 -6.73 14.04 -19.03
CA PRO A 172 -6.55 15.34 -18.42
C PRO A 172 -7.06 16.41 -19.41
N PRO A 173 -7.71 17.48 -18.93
CA PRO A 173 -8.12 18.58 -19.80
C PRO A 173 -6.90 18.99 -20.62
N ALA A 174 -7.08 19.15 -21.93
CA ALA A 174 -6.04 19.71 -22.79
C ALA A 174 -5.48 20.94 -22.07
N ALA A 175 -4.16 21.01 -21.91
CA ALA A 175 -3.51 22.13 -21.27
C ALA A 175 -3.76 23.40 -22.11
N THR A 176 -4.93 24.02 -21.92
CA THR A 176 -5.21 25.38 -22.34
C THR A 176 -4.32 26.26 -21.48
N GLY A 177 -3.24 26.74 -22.11
CA GLY A 177 -2.19 27.51 -21.46
C GLY A 177 -1.04 26.62 -21.01
N ALA A 178 -0.18 26.23 -21.95
CA ALA A 178 1.20 25.91 -21.60
C ALA A 178 1.84 27.21 -21.07
N VAL A 179 1.72 27.43 -19.77
CA VAL A 179 2.47 28.46 -19.06
C VAL A 179 3.86 27.89 -18.84
N ASP A 180 4.85 28.56 -19.39
CA ASP A 180 6.25 28.17 -19.29
C ASP A 180 6.68 28.21 -17.80
N PRO A 181 7.09 27.08 -17.19
CA PRO A 181 7.23 26.95 -15.73
C PRO A 181 8.35 27.80 -15.11
N VAL A 182 9.16 28.45 -15.96
CA VAL A 182 10.23 29.36 -15.55
C VAL A 182 9.82 30.82 -15.63
N THR A 183 8.95 31.19 -16.58
CA THR A 183 8.64 32.60 -16.88
C THR A 183 7.21 32.99 -16.52
N GLY A 184 6.30 32.02 -16.28
CA GLY A 184 4.91 32.31 -15.92
C GLY A 184 4.10 32.92 -17.07
N GLN A 185 4.65 32.90 -18.29
CA GLN A 185 4.06 33.53 -19.46
C GLN A 185 3.28 32.49 -20.26
N GLU A 186 2.04 32.81 -20.63
CA GLU A 186 1.21 32.00 -21.51
C GLU A 186 1.81 32.04 -22.92
N LEU A 187 2.16 30.87 -23.47
CA LEU A 187 2.64 30.77 -24.84
C LEU A 187 1.46 31.07 -25.78
N ASP A 188 1.32 32.34 -26.16
CA ASP A 188 0.32 32.82 -27.10
C ASP A 188 0.42 32.00 -28.40
N GLY A 189 -0.69 31.35 -28.76
CA GLY A 189 -0.75 30.50 -29.96
C GLY A 189 -0.55 31.32 -31.24
N PRO A 190 -0.13 30.71 -32.37
CA PRO A 190 0.09 31.45 -33.59
C PRO A 190 -1.24 32.07 -34.04
N GLY A 191 -1.28 33.40 -34.04
CA GLY A 191 -2.43 34.19 -34.45
C GLY A 191 -2.92 33.80 -35.84
N GLY A 192 -4.24 33.68 -35.97
CA GLY A 192 -4.89 33.42 -37.23
C GLY A 192 -4.66 34.52 -38.26
N LYS A 193 -4.30 34.10 -39.47
CA LYS A 193 -5.00 34.39 -40.71
C LYS A 193 -4.87 33.20 -41.65
#